data_AF-U5Q6J7-F1
#
_entry.id   AF-U5Q6J7-F1
#
_cell.length_a   1.000
_cell.length_b   1.000
_cell.length_c   1.000
_cell.angle_alpha   90.00
_cell.angle_beta   90.00
_cell.angle_gamma   90.00
#
_symmetry.space_group_name_H-M   'P 1'
#
loop_
_entity.id
_entity.type
_entity.pdbx_description
1 polymer ?
#
loop_
_entity_poly.entity_id
_entity_poly.type
_entity_poly.pdbx_seq_one_letter_code
_entity_poly.pdbx_strand_id
1 'polypeptide(L)'
;MNMKNFLLTGVFTLIFCLFYGFIISAQQQEKGKALTKDVSQIINRSCVACHSDKGNGMAKMKVNFDKWQSYSYEKQVKLAQKCYQEVSKGGMPPKGFIKSNPGAALSPEEIDIFRNW
;
A
#
# COMPACT_ATOMS: atom_id res chain seq x y z
N MET A 1 40.49 -24.72 -29.84
CA MET A 1 40.13 -24.31 -28.47
C MET A 1 40.58 -25.40 -27.51
N ASN A 2 41.39 -25.05 -26.50
CA ASN A 2 41.97 -26.03 -25.56
C ASN A 2 40.93 -26.51 -24.55
N MET A 3 40.87 -27.82 -24.29
CA MET A 3 39.95 -28.48 -23.35
C MET A 3 39.96 -27.88 -21.93
N LYS A 4 41.08 -27.25 -21.55
CA LYS A 4 41.22 -26.51 -20.27
C LYS A 4 40.32 -25.27 -20.19
N ASN A 5 40.08 -24.59 -21.31
CA ASN A 5 39.26 -23.38 -21.36
C ASN A 5 37.76 -23.72 -21.28
N PHE A 6 37.37 -24.93 -21.68
CA PHE A 6 35.98 -25.41 -21.63
C PHE A 6 35.54 -25.76 -20.19
N LEU A 7 36.44 -26.36 -19.40
CA LEU A 7 36.20 -26.64 -17.98
C LEU A 7 36.11 -25.36 -17.14
N LEU A 8 36.93 -24.35 -17.44
CA LEU A 8 36.95 -23.09 -16.69
C LEU A 8 35.69 -22.23 -16.93
N THR A 9 35.16 -22.21 -18.16
CA THR A 9 33.92 -21.49 -18.51
C THR A 9 32.67 -22.14 -17.93
N GLY A 10 32.66 -23.46 -17.76
CA GLY A 10 31.54 -24.19 -17.16
C GLY A 10 31.35 -23.87 -15.68
N VAL A 11 32.44 -23.78 -14.92
CA VAL A 11 32.42 -23.49 -13.48
C VAL A 11 31.98 -22.05 -13.21
N PHE A 12 32.41 -21.07 -14.02
CA PHE A 12 32.00 -19.67 -13.89
C PHE A 12 30.49 -19.46 -14.14
N THR A 13 29.92 -20.15 -15.13
CA THR A 13 28.48 -20.08 -15.43
C THR A 13 27.64 -20.68 -14.29
N LEU A 14 28.10 -21.77 -13.68
CA LEU A 14 27.42 -22.44 -12.57
C LEU A 14 27.41 -21.60 -11.28
N ILE A 15 28.52 -20.92 -10.98
CA ILE A 15 28.62 -19.99 -9.83
C ILE A 15 27.71 -18.77 -10.04
N PHE A 16 27.62 -18.26 -11.27
CA PHE A 16 26.73 -17.15 -11.60
C PHE A 16 25.26 -17.52 -11.39
N CYS A 17 24.82 -18.72 -11.81
CA CYS A 17 23.46 -19.20 -11.56
C CYS A 17 23.12 -19.34 -10.06
N LEU A 18 24.08 -19.79 -9.24
CA LEU A 18 23.89 -19.90 -7.79
C LEU A 18 23.81 -18.53 -7.10
N PHE A 19 24.53 -17.52 -7.62
CA PHE A 19 24.43 -16.14 -7.12
C PHE A 19 23.10 -15.47 -7.44
N TYR A 20 22.49 -15.74 -8.61
CA TYR A 20 21.17 -15.17 -8.96
C TYR A 20 20.05 -15.67 -8.03
N GLY A 21 20.09 -16.94 -7.60
CA GLY A 21 19.10 -17.49 -6.67
C GLY A 21 19.07 -16.78 -5.32
N PHE A 22 20.22 -16.30 -4.83
CA PHE A 22 20.32 -15.59 -3.55
C PHE A 22 19.75 -14.17 -3.61
N ILE A 23 19.88 -13.49 -4.76
CA ILE A 23 19.34 -12.13 -4.98
C ILE A 23 17.81 -12.15 -5.00
N ILE A 24 17.19 -13.18 -5.58
CA ILE A 24 15.71 -13.29 -5.68
C ILE A 24 15.08 -13.46 -4.28
N SER A 25 15.68 -14.22 -3.36
CA SER A 25 15.19 -14.34 -1.98
C SER A 25 15.33 -13.04 -1.18
N ALA A 26 16.36 -12.23 -1.43
CA ALA A 26 16.53 -10.92 -0.78
C ALA A 26 15.55 -9.85 -1.31
N GLN A 27 14.93 -10.09 -2.47
CA GLN A 27 13.90 -9.23 -3.07
C GLN A 27 12.47 -9.60 -2.67
N GLN A 28 12.26 -10.60 -1.79
CA GLN A 28 10.99 -10.68 -1.05
C GLN A 28 10.97 -9.62 0.03
N GLN A 29 10.78 -8.41 -0.48
CA GLN A 29 10.33 -7.25 0.21
C GLN A 29 9.00 -7.57 0.89
N GLU A 30 9.05 -7.92 2.17
CA GLU A 30 7.94 -7.89 3.14
C GLU A 30 7.45 -6.42 3.30
N LYS A 31 7.07 -5.72 2.22
CA LYS A 31 6.63 -4.31 2.28
C LYS A 31 5.13 -4.25 2.42
N GLY A 32 4.69 -4.25 3.66
CA GLY A 32 3.50 -3.53 4.06
C GLY A 32 2.16 -4.10 3.59
N LYS A 33 1.09 -3.72 4.27
CA LYS A 33 -0.28 -3.91 3.79
C LYS A 33 -0.49 -2.93 2.64
N ALA A 34 -0.42 -3.41 1.40
CA ALA A 34 -0.57 -2.56 0.23
C ALA A 34 -1.97 -1.90 0.15
N LEU A 35 -2.04 -0.71 -0.44
CA LEU A 35 -3.32 -0.17 -0.91
C LEU A 35 -3.70 -0.97 -2.17
N THR A 36 -4.76 -1.77 -2.09
CA THR A 36 -5.27 -2.45 -3.29
C THR A 36 -5.80 -1.41 -4.29
N LYS A 37 -6.04 -1.82 -5.54
CA LYS A 37 -6.57 -0.92 -6.56
C LYS A 37 -7.90 -0.28 -6.12
N ASP A 38 -8.80 -1.08 -5.57
CA ASP A 38 -10.14 -0.63 -5.18
C ASP A 38 -10.08 0.31 -3.97
N VAL A 39 -9.27 -0.03 -2.97
CA VAL A 39 -9.03 0.83 -1.80
C VAL A 39 -8.41 2.17 -2.23
N SER A 40 -7.44 2.13 -3.14
CA SER A 40 -6.78 3.34 -3.65
C SER A 40 -7.77 4.25 -4.38
N GLN A 41 -8.66 3.69 -5.20
CA GLN A 41 -9.68 4.46 -5.91
C GLN A 41 -10.60 5.21 -4.93
N ILE A 42 -11.05 4.52 -3.88
CA ILE A 42 -11.92 5.13 -2.87
C ILE A 42 -11.18 6.21 -2.07
N ILE A 43 -9.95 5.91 -1.61
CA ILE A 43 -9.11 6.86 -0.85
C ILE A 43 -8.88 8.15 -1.66
N ASN A 44 -8.54 8.02 -2.94
CA ASN A 44 -8.24 9.16 -3.82
C ASN A 44 -9.47 10.03 -4.07
N ARG A 45 -10.67 9.46 -4.09
CA ARG A 45 -11.91 10.21 -4.27
C ARG A 45 -12.40 10.85 -2.97
N SER A 46 -12.34 10.11 -1.86
CA SER A 46 -13.11 10.44 -0.66
C SER A 46 -12.26 10.92 0.52
N CYS A 47 -10.95 10.65 0.54
CA CYS A 47 -10.13 10.83 1.74
C CYS A 47 -8.95 11.81 1.57
N VAL A 48 -8.28 11.79 0.41
CA VAL A 48 -7.01 12.54 0.21
C VAL A 48 -7.14 14.06 0.27
N ALA A 49 -8.35 14.61 0.09
CA ALA A 49 -8.58 16.05 0.31
C ALA A 49 -8.14 16.51 1.71
N CYS A 50 -8.20 15.62 2.71
CA CYS A 50 -7.81 15.90 4.09
C CYS A 50 -6.62 15.04 4.57
N HIS A 51 -6.46 13.82 4.04
CA HIS A 51 -5.51 12.82 4.52
C HIS A 51 -4.32 12.61 3.56
N SER A 52 -3.80 13.68 2.97
CA SER A 52 -2.62 13.69 2.09
C SER A 52 -1.59 14.71 2.58
N ASP A 53 -0.41 14.80 1.94
CA ASP A 53 0.61 15.81 2.26
C ASP A 53 0.05 17.24 2.19
N LYS A 54 -0.88 17.48 1.25
CA LYS A 54 -1.60 18.75 1.03
C LYS A 54 -2.89 18.89 1.87
N GLY A 55 -3.24 17.89 2.67
CA GLY A 55 -4.44 17.87 3.50
C GLY A 55 -4.35 18.70 4.79
N ASN A 56 -5.40 18.64 5.60
CA ASN A 56 -5.51 19.41 6.84
C ASN A 56 -4.69 18.80 7.99
N GLY A 57 -4.20 19.63 8.92
CA GLY A 57 -3.24 19.24 9.97
C GLY A 57 -3.66 18.01 10.78
N MET A 58 -4.79 18.08 11.50
CA MET A 58 -5.20 16.97 12.37
C MET A 58 -5.58 15.70 11.61
N ALA A 59 -6.22 15.79 10.45
CA ALA A 59 -6.55 14.62 9.65
C ALA A 59 -5.27 13.94 9.12
N LYS A 60 -4.38 14.72 8.49
CA LYS A 60 -3.07 14.27 7.98
C LYS A 60 -2.21 13.63 9.06
N MET A 61 -2.22 14.18 10.28
CA MET A 61 -1.44 13.62 11.40
C MET A 61 -1.94 12.24 11.86
N LYS A 62 -3.26 11.99 11.78
CA LYS A 62 -3.83 10.68 12.13
C LYS A 62 -3.52 9.63 11.07
N VAL A 63 -3.66 9.99 9.80
CA VAL A 63 -3.25 9.17 8.66
C VAL A 63 -2.96 10.07 7.45
N ASN A 64 -1.86 9.79 6.78
CA ASN A 64 -1.45 10.42 5.53
C ASN A 64 -1.21 9.33 4.47
N PHE A 65 -2.08 9.28 3.47
CA PHE A 65 -2.06 8.24 2.45
C PHE A 65 -0.88 8.39 1.47
N ASP A 66 -0.33 9.60 1.27
CA ASP A 66 0.90 9.81 0.49
C ASP A 66 2.13 9.18 1.16
N LYS A 67 2.04 8.95 2.47
CA LYS A 67 3.07 8.32 3.29
C LYS A 67 2.76 6.86 3.61
N TRP A 68 1.73 6.27 3.00
CA TRP A 68 1.28 4.92 3.37
C TRP A 68 2.41 3.90 3.35
N GLN A 69 3.22 3.88 2.29
CA GLN A 69 4.34 2.95 2.12
C GLN A 69 5.52 3.21 3.06
N SER A 70 5.55 4.35 3.75
CA SER A 70 6.57 4.68 4.75
C SER A 70 6.21 4.20 6.16
N TYR A 71 4.95 3.81 6.38
CA TYR A 71 4.52 3.26 7.67
C TYR A 71 4.99 1.82 7.83
N SER A 72 5.27 1.42 9.08
CA SER A 72 5.48 0.01 9.40
C SER A 72 4.23 -0.81 9.08
N TYR A 73 4.41 -2.10 8.77
CA TYR A 73 3.30 -3.01 8.51
C TYR A 73 2.25 -3.00 9.62
N GLU A 74 2.68 -3.07 10.89
CA GLU A 74 1.78 -3.01 12.04
C GLU A 74 0.96 -1.72 12.08
N LYS A 75 1.59 -0.58 11.76
CA LYS A 75 0.89 0.71 11.69
C LYS A 75 -0.11 0.73 10.53
N GLN A 76 0.24 0.18 9.37
CA GLN A 76 -0.68 0.07 8.23
C GLN A 76 -1.90 -0.79 8.57
N VAL A 77 -1.71 -1.95 9.22
CA VAL A 77 -2.82 -2.80 9.68
C VAL A 77 -3.73 -2.04 10.66
N LYS A 78 -3.15 -1.40 11.68
CA LYS A 78 -3.91 -0.59 12.65
C LYS A 78 -4.67 0.56 11.99
N LEU A 79 -4.07 1.23 11.02
CA LEU A 79 -4.71 2.34 10.31
C LEU A 79 -5.82 1.85 9.36
N ALA A 80 -5.64 0.72 8.67
CA ALA A 80 -6.67 0.13 7.82
C ALA A 80 -7.91 -0.24 8.65
N GLN A 81 -7.71 -0.89 9.80
CA GLN A 81 -8.80 -1.20 10.75
C GLN A 81 -9.52 0.07 11.23
N LYS A 82 -8.77 1.13 11.57
CA LYS A 82 -9.36 2.42 11.95
C LYS A 82 -10.14 3.05 10.80
N CYS A 83 -9.65 2.98 9.57
CA CYS A 83 -10.37 3.49 8.40
C CYS A 83 -11.73 2.79 8.28
N TYR A 84 -11.76 1.45 8.33
CA TYR A 84 -13.01 0.69 8.33
C TYR A 84 -13.95 1.10 9.47
N GLN A 85 -13.45 1.26 10.70
CA GLN A 85 -14.27 1.68 11.85
C GLN A 85 -14.89 3.07 11.65
N GLU A 86 -14.15 4.04 11.14
CA GLU A 86 -14.66 5.41 10.92
C GLU A 86 -15.69 5.46 9.79
N VAL A 87 -15.45 4.75 8.68
CA VAL A 87 -16.39 4.74 7.55
C VAL A 87 -17.65 3.92 7.86
N SER A 88 -17.53 2.79 8.55
CA SER A 88 -18.69 1.94 8.92
C SER A 88 -19.63 2.62 9.93
N LYS A 89 -19.11 3.52 10.77
CA LYS A 89 -19.92 4.36 11.67
C LYS A 89 -20.53 5.58 10.97
N GLY A 90 -20.23 5.81 9.70
CA GLY A 90 -20.60 7.02 8.97
C GLY A 90 -19.89 8.28 9.49
N GLY A 91 -18.76 8.13 10.18
CA GLY A 91 -17.94 9.24 10.69
C GLY A 91 -17.07 9.89 9.59
N MET A 92 -16.73 9.11 8.56
CA MET A 92 -15.89 9.56 7.44
C MET A 92 -16.47 9.13 6.07
N PRO A 93 -16.43 10.01 5.05
CA PRO A 93 -16.15 11.44 5.17
C PRO A 93 -17.22 12.16 6.00
N PRO A 94 -16.90 13.28 6.69
CA PRO A 94 -17.88 13.95 7.54
C PRO A 94 -19.08 14.46 6.73
N LYS A 95 -20.29 14.40 7.29
CA LYS A 95 -21.53 14.84 6.61
C LYS A 95 -21.43 16.25 6.02
N GLY A 96 -20.77 17.18 6.72
CA GLY A 96 -20.54 18.53 6.22
C GLY A 96 -19.66 18.58 4.97
N PHE A 97 -18.64 17.72 4.89
CA PHE A 97 -17.79 17.59 3.70
C PHE A 97 -18.58 17.00 2.53
N ILE A 98 -19.40 15.97 2.78
CA ILE A 98 -20.25 15.34 1.76
C ILE A 98 -21.27 16.34 1.19
N LYS A 99 -21.84 17.23 2.01
CA LYS A 99 -22.78 18.25 1.53
C LYS A 99 -22.18 19.13 0.42
N SER A 100 -20.91 19.51 0.55
CA SER A 100 -20.19 20.31 -0.45
C SER A 100 -19.49 19.46 -1.51
N ASN A 101 -19.30 18.16 -1.26
CA ASN A 101 -18.64 17.21 -2.14
C ASN A 101 -19.47 15.91 -2.22
N PRO A 102 -20.65 15.91 -2.87
CA PRO A 102 -21.55 14.75 -2.85
C PRO A 102 -20.90 13.49 -3.41
N GLY A 103 -20.02 13.66 -4.41
CA GLY A 103 -19.23 12.59 -5.01
C GLY A 103 -18.17 11.98 -4.09
N ALA A 104 -18.01 12.43 -2.84
CA ALA A 104 -17.13 11.80 -1.85
C ALA A 104 -17.86 10.79 -0.95
N ALA A 105 -19.21 10.73 -0.99
CA ALA A 105 -19.98 9.77 -0.22
C ALA A 105 -19.55 8.33 -0.54
N LEU A 106 -19.48 7.49 0.48
CA LEU A 106 -19.17 6.07 0.34
C LEU A 106 -20.46 5.26 0.22
N SER A 107 -20.49 4.34 -0.75
CA SER A 107 -21.56 3.34 -0.83
C SER A 107 -21.35 2.21 0.19
N PRO A 108 -22.40 1.41 0.50
CA PRO A 108 -22.25 0.21 1.33
C PRO A 108 -21.18 -0.76 0.80
N GLU A 109 -21.10 -0.93 -0.52
CA GLU A 109 -20.12 -1.81 -1.18
C GLU A 109 -18.69 -1.28 -0.99
N GLU A 110 -18.50 0.03 -1.05
CA GLU A 110 -17.21 0.68 -0.80
C GLU A 110 -16.77 0.57 0.67
N ILE A 111 -17.72 0.59 1.61
CA ILE A 111 -17.45 0.32 3.03
C ILE A 111 -17.02 -1.14 3.22
N ASP A 112 -17.63 -2.07 2.51
CA ASP A 112 -17.26 -3.49 2.54
C ASP A 112 -15.88 -3.75 1.92
N ILE A 113 -15.45 -2.94 0.95
CA ILE A 113 -14.05 -2.95 0.47
C ILE A 113 -13.09 -2.61 1.61
N PHE A 114 -13.38 -1.62 2.46
CA PHE A 114 -12.57 -1.34 3.65
C PHE A 114 -12.61 -2.45 4.70
N ARG A 115 -13.73 -3.17 4.83
CA ARG A 115 -13.84 -4.32 5.75
C ARG A 115 -12.87 -5.44 5.36
N ASN A 116 -12.80 -5.71 4.06
CA ASN A 116 -12.03 -6.81 3.50
C ASN A 116 -10.57 -6.44 3.20
N TRP A 117 -10.24 -5.16 3.27
CA TRP A 117 -8.89 -4.66 3.06
C TRP A 117 -7.94 -5.08 4.17
#